data_AF-A0A8D2AY48-F1
#
_entry.id   AF-A0A8D2AY48-F1
#
_cell.length_a   1.000
_cell.length_b   1.000
_cell.length_c   1.000
_cell.angle_alpha   90.00
_cell.angle_beta   90.00
_cell.angle_gamma   90.00
#
_symmetry.space_group_name_H-M   'P 1'
#
loop_
_entity.id
_entity.type
_entity.pdbx_description
1 polymer ?
#
loop_
_entity_poly.entity_id
_entity_poly.type
_entity_poly.pdbx_seq_one_letter_code
_entity_poly.pdbx_strand_id
1 'polypeptide(L)' 'MSSMGTGYDLSASTFSHDGRVFQVEYAMKAVENSSTAVPLAKPGKLQRQK' A
#
# COMPACT_ATOMS: atom_id res chain seq x y z
N MET A 1 12.25 -0.25 14.66
CA MET A 1 11.67 -1.49 14.11
C MET A 1 10.49 -1.83 14.98
N SER A 2 9.30 -1.78 14.38
CA SER A 2 8.03 -2.08 15.01
C SER A 2 8.14 -3.37 15.81
N SER A 3 7.66 -3.30 17.04
CA SER A 3 7.78 -4.32 18.08
C SER A 3 7.28 -5.70 17.63
N MET A 4 8.11 -6.47 16.94
CA MET A 4 7.86 -7.90 16.71
C MET A 4 7.75 -8.57 18.10
N GLY A 5 6.54 -8.98 18.48
CA GLY A 5 6.28 -9.65 19.76
C GLY A 5 5.26 -8.98 20.69
N THR A 6 4.67 -7.84 20.36
CA THR A 6 3.57 -7.22 21.15
C THR A 6 2.18 -7.43 20.55
N GLY A 7 2.08 -8.03 19.37
CA GLY A 7 0.81 -8.39 18.73
C GLY A 7 0.14 -7.30 17.90
N TYR A 8 0.67 -6.07 17.90
CA TYR A 8 0.13 -4.95 17.08
C TYR A 8 0.33 -5.14 15.57
N ASP A 9 1.12 -6.11 15.17
CA ASP A 9 1.44 -6.46 13.79
C ASP A 9 0.68 -7.69 13.29
N LEU A 10 -0.10 -8.36 14.15
CA LEU A 10 -0.84 -9.59 13.80
C LEU A 10 -2.18 -9.34 13.11
N SER A 11 -2.74 -8.13 13.22
CA SER A 11 -4.03 -7.78 12.61
C SER A 11 -4.00 -6.39 11.98
N ALA A 12 -4.67 -6.25 10.83
CA ALA A 12 -4.86 -4.95 10.15
C ALA A 12 -5.86 -4.03 10.87
N SER A 13 -6.58 -4.53 11.89
CA SER A 13 -7.51 -3.75 12.72
C SER A 13 -6.91 -3.25 14.04
N THR A 14 -5.61 -3.49 14.26
CA THR A 14 -4.93 -3.16 15.51
C THR A 14 -4.00 -1.97 15.31
N PHE A 15 -4.25 -0.89 16.04
CA PHE A 15 -3.41 0.31 16.04
C PHE A 15 -2.27 0.18 17.05
N SER A 16 -1.09 0.63 16.66
CA SER A 16 0.05 0.80 17.55
C SER A 16 -0.14 1.96 18.53
N HIS A 17 0.72 2.06 19.54
CA HIS A 17 0.72 3.17 20.50
C HIS A 17 0.95 4.54 19.85
N ASP A 18 1.59 4.58 18.68
CA ASP A 18 1.78 5.76 17.83
C ASP A 18 0.71 5.90 16.72
N GLY A 19 -0.35 5.10 16.77
CA GLY A 19 -1.53 5.23 15.90
C GLY A 19 -1.38 4.70 14.48
N ARG A 20 -0.41 3.81 14.24
CA ARG A 20 -0.12 3.21 12.92
C ARG A 20 -0.65 1.79 12.82
N VAL A 21 -0.82 1.32 11.58
CA VAL A 21 -1.18 -0.06 11.26
C VAL A 21 0.01 -0.72 10.57
N PHE A 22 0.73 -1.58 11.30
CA PHE A 22 1.98 -2.18 10.81
C PHE A 22 1.77 -3.17 9.64
N GLN A 23 0.58 -3.76 9.52
CA GLN A 23 0.25 -4.63 8.38
C GLN A 23 0.31 -3.91 7.02
N VAL A 24 0.04 -2.59 6.99
CA VAL A 24 0.16 -1.79 5.75
C VAL A 24 1.63 -1.66 5.34
N GLU A 25 2.53 -1.51 6.31
CA GLU A 25 3.97 -1.40 6.05
C GLU A 25 4.56 -2.71 5.54
N TYR A 26 4.09 -3.85 6.06
CA TYR A 26 4.47 -5.16 5.54
C TYR A 26 3.92 -5.42 4.14
N ALA A 27 2.69 -5.00 3.85
CA ALA A 27 2.14 -5.08 2.50
C ALA A 27 2.98 -4.25 1.51
N MET A 28 3.38 -3.03 1.87
CA MET A 28 4.25 -2.21 1.04
C MET A 28 5.62 -2.85 0.82
N LYS A 29 6.23 -3.42 1.88
CA LYS A 29 7.50 -4.14 1.75
C LYS A 29 7.41 -5.39 0.87
N ALA A 30 6.26 -6.06 0.85
CA ALA A 30 6.00 -7.17 -0.08
C ALA A 30 5.87 -6.68 -1.53
N VAL A 31 5.23 -5.53 -1.76
CA VAL A 31 5.13 -4.90 -3.09
C VAL A 31 6.49 -4.41 -3.58
N GLU A 32 7.35 -3.88 -2.72
CA GLU A 32 8.72 -3.47 -3.08
C GLU A 32 9.58 -4.65 -3.58
N ASN A 33 9.33 -5.86 -3.06
CA ASN A 33 10.00 -7.07 -3.50
C ASN A 33 9.35 -7.72 -4.74
N SER A 34 8.26 -7.16 -5.26
CA SER A 34 7.54 -7.65 -6.44
C SER A 34 8.13 -7.05 -7.74
N SER A 35 7.79 -7.64 -8.88
CA SER A 35 8.15 -7.12 -10.21
C SER A 35 7.60 -5.72 -10.46
N THR A 36 8.39 -4.86 -11.11
CA THR A 36 7.99 -3.49 -11.48
C THR A 36 6.94 -3.49 -12.59
N ALA A 37 5.79 -2.83 -12.35
CA ALA A 37 4.77 -2.57 -13.35
C ALA A 37 4.81 -1.11 -13.81
N VAL A 38 4.82 -0.87 -15.13
CA VAL A 38 4.76 0.49 -15.72
C VAL A 38 3.43 0.65 -16.45
N PRO A 39 2.50 1.48 -15.95
CA PRO A 39 1.23 1.73 -16.64
C PRO A 39 1.44 2.70 -17.82
N LEU A 40 0.87 2.35 -18.99
CA LEU A 40 0.79 3.26 -20.14
C LEU A 40 -0.61 3.88 -20.19
N ALA A 41 -0.71 5.18 -19.92
CA ALA A 41 -1.95 5.93 -20.11
C ALA A 41 -2.08 6.34 -21.59
N LYS A 42 -3.18 5.92 -22.25
CA LYS A 42 -3.50 6.40 -23.60
C LYS A 42 -4.15 7.79 -23.51
N PRO A 43 -3.72 8.77 -24.33
CA PRO A 43 -4.39 10.07 -24.37
C PRO A 43 -5.82 9.90 -24.90
N GLY A 44 -6.81 10.32 -24.10
CA GLY A 44 -8.21 10.33 -24.51
C GLY A 44 -8.45 11.37 -25.61
N LYS A 45 -9.16 10.98 -26.68
CA LYS A 45 -9.59 11.93 -27.72
C LYS A 45 -10.87 12.62 -27.24
N LEU A 46 -10.79 13.92 -26.97
CA LEU A 46 -11.95 14.76 -26.72
C LEU A 46 -12.77 14.87 -28.01
N GLN A 47 -13.80 14.05 -28.16
CA GLN A 47 -14.78 14.22 -29.24
C GLN A 47 -15.62 15.45 -28.90
N ARG A 48 -15.33 16.58 -29.56
CA ARG A 48 -16.23 17.74 -29.58
C ARG A 48 -17.48 17.31 -30.34
N GLN A 49 -18.60 17.19 -29.64
CA GLN A 49 -19.91 17.10 -30.29
C GLN A 49 -20.12 18.40 -31.07
N LYS A 50 -20.51 18.25 -32.34
CA LYS A 50 -21.00 19.35 -33.18
C LYS A 50 -22.46 19.62 -32.84
#